data_AF-A0A8T6G3F7-F1
#
_entry.id   AF-A0A8T6G3F7-F1
#
_cell.length_a   1.000
_cell.length_b   1.000
_cell.length_c   1.000
_cell.angle_alpha   90.00
_cell.angle_beta   90.00
_cell.angle_gamma   90.00
#
_symmetry.space_group_name_H-M   'P 1'
#
loop_
_entity.id
_entity.type
_entity.pdbx_description
1 polymer ?
#
loop_
_entity_poly.entity_id
_entity_poly.type
_entity_poly.pdbx_seq_one_letter_code
_entity_poly.pdbx_strand_id
1 'polypeptide(L)'
;MNAWVQMIAEDEAEGQLRAVYQELLGEGRRRSVPDFLRLHSLVPRAIIPLAQLHRAIAYGPGELSRVQRELIATVVSAINGCALCQELHSRLLLHRTRDEALVAQVMRDFRTAPLSAADRALLEYAAKLTTTPAAVEESDVEQLRQLGLSDAAIVEIATQTALFNYLNRVIQGLGLGESSPP
;
A
#
# COMPACT_ATOMS: atom_id res chain seq x y z
N MET A 1 11.17 7.42 -11.79
CA MET A 1 11.93 7.73 -10.57
C MET A 1 13.24 6.95 -10.59
N ASN A 2 14.24 7.38 -9.81
CA ASN A 2 15.51 6.66 -9.66
C ASN A 2 15.37 5.61 -8.55
N ALA A 3 16.24 4.60 -8.58
CA ALA A 3 16.41 3.56 -7.57
C ALA A 3 17.91 3.18 -7.50
N TRP A 4 18.32 2.48 -6.45
CA TRP A 4 19.71 1.99 -6.29
C TRP A 4 20.05 0.79 -7.18
N VAL A 5 19.05 0.23 -7.86
CA VAL A 5 19.19 -0.84 -8.85
C VAL A 5 18.74 -0.36 -10.22
N GLN A 6 19.29 -0.97 -11.27
CA GLN A 6 18.86 -0.69 -12.64
C GLN A 6 17.36 -0.99 -12.80
N MET A 7 16.64 -0.06 -13.40
CA MET A 7 15.26 -0.22 -13.82
C MET A 7 15.20 -0.11 -15.34
N ILE A 8 14.84 -1.19 -16.02
CA ILE A 8 14.74 -1.22 -17.49
C ILE A 8 13.48 -0.44 -17.91
N ALA A 9 13.64 0.50 -18.85
CA ALA A 9 12.53 1.28 -19.38
C ALA A 9 11.63 0.46 -20.33
N GLU A 10 10.45 0.98 -20.66
CA GLU A 10 9.47 0.25 -21.47
C GLU A 10 9.93 0.04 -22.91
N ASP A 11 10.63 1.02 -23.47
CA ASP A 11 11.23 1.02 -24.80
C ASP A 11 12.52 0.21 -24.90
N GLU A 12 13.20 0.00 -23.76
CA GLU A 12 14.40 -0.83 -23.64
C GLU A 12 14.08 -2.30 -23.32
N ALA A 13 12.84 -2.61 -22.90
CA ALA A 13 12.46 -3.95 -22.48
C ALA A 13 12.50 -4.93 -23.66
N GLU A 14 13.09 -6.11 -23.43
CA GLU A 14 13.18 -7.20 -24.40
C GLU A 14 12.61 -8.52 -23.85
N GLY A 15 12.40 -9.50 -24.73
CA GLY A 15 12.01 -10.86 -24.35
C GLY A 15 10.80 -10.92 -23.42
N GLN A 16 10.96 -11.63 -22.30
CA GLN A 16 9.90 -11.81 -21.29
C GLN A 16 9.44 -10.49 -20.68
N LEU A 17 10.35 -9.54 -20.42
CA LEU A 17 9.99 -8.27 -19.80
C LEU A 17 9.10 -7.43 -20.72
N ARG A 18 9.42 -7.41 -22.03
CA ARG A 18 8.59 -6.72 -23.03
C ARG A 18 7.15 -7.24 -23.03
N ALA A 19 6.98 -8.57 -23.03
CA ALA A 19 5.65 -9.18 -23.00
C ALA A 19 4.87 -8.79 -21.73
N VAL A 20 5.54 -8.80 -20.57
CA VAL A 20 4.95 -8.39 -19.29
C VAL A 20 4.52 -6.92 -19.30
N TYR A 21 5.34 -6.00 -19.82
CA TYR A 21 4.96 -4.60 -19.92
C TYR A 21 3.81 -4.36 -20.91
N GLN A 22 3.81 -5.05 -22.04
CA GLN A 22 2.71 -5.00 -23.00
C GLN A 22 1.40 -5.49 -22.38
N GLU A 23 1.42 -6.55 -21.57
CA GLU A 23 0.24 -7.02 -20.84
C GLU A 23 -0.28 -5.94 -19.87
N LEU A 24 0.60 -5.36 -19.04
CA LEU A 24 0.21 -4.33 -18.07
C LEU A 24 -0.37 -3.05 -18.72
N LEU A 25 0.13 -2.68 -19.90
CA LEU A 25 -0.34 -1.52 -20.67
C LEU A 25 -1.60 -1.84 -21.49
N GLY A 26 -1.68 -3.06 -22.03
CA GLY A 26 -2.77 -3.56 -22.86
C GLY A 26 -4.11 -3.69 -22.15
N GLU A 27 -4.11 -3.74 -20.81
CA GLU A 27 -5.34 -3.66 -19.99
C GLU A 27 -6.02 -2.28 -20.02
N GLY A 28 -5.61 -1.36 -20.91
CA GLY A 28 -6.40 -0.23 -21.39
C GLY A 28 -6.61 0.92 -20.40
N ARG A 29 -5.87 0.95 -19.29
CA ARG A 29 -6.06 1.94 -18.22
C ARG A 29 -4.80 2.69 -17.80
N ARG A 30 -3.63 2.28 -18.27
CA ARG A 30 -2.34 2.82 -17.83
C ARG A 30 -1.58 3.44 -18.99
N ARG A 31 -1.05 4.65 -18.77
CA ARG A 31 -0.17 5.34 -19.72
C ARG A 31 1.28 4.86 -19.61
N SER A 32 1.64 4.30 -18.46
CA SER A 32 2.96 3.74 -18.16
C SER A 32 2.85 2.68 -17.06
N VAL A 33 3.85 1.82 -16.99
CA VAL A 33 4.06 0.85 -15.92
C VAL A 33 4.40 1.61 -14.63
N PRO A 34 3.62 1.43 -13.54
CA PRO A 34 3.91 2.04 -12.26
C PRO A 34 5.33 1.73 -11.77
N ASP A 35 6.01 2.73 -11.22
CA ASP A 35 7.43 2.60 -10.85
C ASP A 35 7.70 1.48 -9.83
N PHE A 36 6.78 1.21 -8.90
CA PHE A 36 6.92 0.09 -7.95
C PHE A 36 6.89 -1.29 -8.65
N LEU A 37 6.21 -1.42 -9.80
CA LEU A 37 6.23 -2.62 -10.64
C LEU A 37 7.49 -2.63 -11.51
N ARG A 38 7.87 -1.48 -12.08
CA ARG A 38 9.09 -1.34 -12.89
C ARG A 38 10.36 -1.63 -12.09
N LEU A 39 10.35 -1.40 -10.78
CA LEU A 39 11.43 -1.77 -9.86
C LEU A 39 11.79 -3.27 -9.91
N HIS A 40 10.85 -4.11 -10.36
CA HIS A 40 11.04 -5.55 -10.54
C HIS A 40 11.47 -5.93 -11.97
N SER A 41 11.91 -4.98 -12.80
CA SER A 41 12.29 -5.21 -14.21
C SER A 41 13.35 -6.30 -14.40
N LEU A 42 14.27 -6.45 -13.44
CA LEU A 42 15.30 -7.50 -13.45
C LEU A 42 14.78 -8.88 -12.98
N VAL A 43 13.53 -8.95 -12.48
CA VAL A 43 12.85 -10.18 -12.10
C VAL A 43 11.43 -10.20 -12.71
N PRO A 44 11.30 -10.26 -14.05
CA PRO A 44 10.02 -10.05 -14.74
C PRO A 44 8.90 -10.99 -14.28
N ARG A 45 9.25 -12.21 -13.89
CA ARG A 45 8.32 -13.22 -13.37
C ARG A 45 7.51 -12.77 -12.15
N ALA A 46 7.98 -11.77 -11.40
CA ALA A 46 7.31 -11.26 -10.21
C ALA A 46 6.28 -10.15 -10.51
N ILE A 47 6.38 -9.50 -11.67
CA ILE A 47 5.63 -8.27 -11.98
C ILE A 47 4.12 -8.52 -12.08
N ILE A 48 3.71 -9.50 -12.91
CA ILE A 48 2.28 -9.80 -13.10
C ILE A 48 1.62 -10.29 -11.81
N PRO A 49 2.19 -11.27 -11.06
CA PRO A 49 1.63 -11.67 -9.77
C PRO A 49 1.49 -10.52 -8.78
N LEU A 50 2.51 -9.64 -8.67
CA LEU A 50 2.45 -8.48 -7.79
C LEU A 50 1.37 -7.50 -8.23
N ALA A 51 1.25 -7.23 -9.53
CA ALA A 51 0.22 -6.34 -10.07
C ALA A 51 -1.19 -6.88 -9.83
N GLN A 52 -1.40 -8.20 -9.96
CA GLN A 52 -2.66 -8.88 -9.69
C GLN A 52 -3.01 -8.83 -8.19
N LEU A 53 -2.07 -9.18 -7.32
CA LEU A 53 -2.26 -9.11 -5.86
C LEU A 53 -2.61 -7.70 -5.42
N HIS A 54 -1.84 -6.71 -5.86
CA HIS A 54 -2.08 -5.30 -5.55
C HIS A 54 -3.45 -4.84 -6.07
N ARG A 55 -3.84 -5.24 -7.30
CA ARG A 55 -5.18 -4.91 -7.83
C ARG A 55 -6.28 -5.52 -6.98
N ALA A 56 -6.18 -6.81 -6.63
CA ALA A 56 -7.19 -7.51 -5.87
C ALA A 56 -7.40 -6.87 -4.49
N ILE A 57 -6.31 -6.61 -3.77
CA ILE A 57 -6.36 -6.08 -2.41
C ILE A 57 -6.68 -4.57 -2.38
N ALA A 58 -5.93 -3.74 -3.10
CA ALA A 58 -6.11 -2.28 -3.02
C ALA A 58 -7.31 -1.76 -3.82
N TYR A 59 -7.66 -2.41 -4.94
CA TYR A 59 -8.65 -1.92 -5.90
C TYR A 59 -9.79 -2.90 -6.22
N GLY A 60 -9.77 -4.14 -5.72
CA GLY A 60 -10.86 -5.09 -5.94
C GLY A 60 -12.15 -4.67 -5.24
N PRO A 61 -13.29 -5.29 -5.59
CA PRO A 61 -14.47 -5.27 -4.73
C PRO A 61 -14.13 -5.87 -3.35
N GLY A 62 -14.87 -5.50 -2.32
CA GLY A 62 -14.63 -6.00 -0.97
C GLY A 62 -15.38 -5.20 0.09
N GLU A 63 -15.17 -5.60 1.34
CA GLU A 63 -15.83 -5.05 2.52
C GLU A 63 -15.25 -3.70 2.93
N LEU A 64 -13.94 -3.49 2.71
CA LEU A 64 -13.31 -2.21 3.03
C LEU A 64 -13.60 -1.16 1.97
N SER A 65 -14.04 0.00 2.43
CA SER A 65 -14.16 1.19 1.59
C SER A 65 -12.80 1.61 1.04
N ARG A 66 -12.82 2.39 -0.06
CA ARG A 66 -11.60 3.00 -0.60
C ARG A 66 -10.90 3.91 0.40
N VAL A 67 -11.66 4.60 1.27
CA VAL A 67 -11.09 5.46 2.31
C VAL A 67 -10.34 4.62 3.33
N GLN A 68 -10.92 3.52 3.82
CA GLN A 68 -10.27 2.62 4.78
C GLN A 68 -8.98 2.01 4.23
N ARG A 69 -9.00 1.58 2.96
CA ARG A 69 -7.79 1.06 2.29
C ARG A 69 -6.67 2.09 2.23
N GLU A 70 -6.99 3.36 1.93
CA GLU A 70 -6.00 4.44 1.92
C GLU A 70 -5.57 4.88 3.33
N LEU A 71 -6.46 4.81 4.33
CA LEU A 71 -6.10 5.03 5.74
C LEU A 71 -5.04 4.02 6.20
N ILE A 72 -5.27 2.72 5.95
CA ILE A 72 -4.30 1.66 6.26
C ILE A 72 -2.98 1.93 5.53
N ALA A 73 -3.03 2.17 4.22
CA ALA A 73 -1.84 2.44 3.41
C ALA A 73 -1.02 3.62 3.94
N THR A 74 -1.71 4.70 4.32
CA THR A 74 -1.12 5.94 4.86
C THR A 74 -0.45 5.67 6.20
N VAL A 75 -1.16 5.07 7.17
CA VAL A 75 -0.63 4.79 8.52
C VAL A 75 0.53 3.79 8.48
N VAL A 76 0.40 2.69 7.73
CA VAL A 76 1.48 1.70 7.60
C VAL A 76 2.73 2.32 6.97
N SER A 77 2.54 3.16 5.94
CA SER A 77 3.66 3.87 5.28
C SER A 77 4.30 4.94 6.18
N ALA A 78 3.51 5.61 7.02
CA ALA A 78 3.99 6.55 8.03
C ALA A 78 4.85 5.84 9.08
N ILE A 79 4.35 4.72 9.65
CA ILE A 79 5.09 3.89 10.62
C ILE A 79 6.40 3.38 10.02
N ASN A 80 6.36 2.90 8.77
CA ASN A 80 7.52 2.34 8.10
C ASN A 80 8.50 3.39 7.55
N GLY A 81 8.19 4.69 7.62
CA GLY A 81 9.07 5.73 7.09
C GLY A 81 9.16 5.82 5.56
N CYS A 82 8.29 5.14 4.80
CA CYS A 82 8.33 5.19 3.32
C CYS A 82 7.83 6.54 2.79
N ALA A 83 8.73 7.50 2.55
CA ALA A 83 8.37 8.85 2.09
C ALA A 83 7.56 8.86 0.78
N LEU A 84 7.95 8.08 -0.22
CA LEU A 84 7.22 7.96 -1.49
C LEU A 84 5.78 7.45 -1.28
N CYS A 85 5.64 6.42 -0.43
CA CYS A 85 4.35 5.82 -0.14
C CYS A 85 3.47 6.77 0.67
N GLN A 86 4.04 7.48 1.64
CA GLN A 86 3.36 8.49 2.45
C GLN A 86 2.79 9.62 1.58
N GLU A 87 3.61 10.20 0.70
CA GLU A 87 3.18 11.26 -0.22
C GLU A 87 2.06 10.77 -1.14
N LEU A 88 2.20 9.58 -1.72
CA LEU A 88 1.21 9.03 -2.64
C LEU A 88 -0.12 8.75 -1.94
N HIS A 89 -0.10 8.01 -0.83
CA HIS A 89 -1.31 7.53 -0.17
C HIS A 89 -2.02 8.62 0.64
N SER A 90 -1.28 9.59 1.22
CA SER A 90 -1.91 10.76 1.82
C SER A 90 -2.65 11.62 0.78
N ARG A 91 -2.11 11.76 -0.43
CA ARG A 91 -2.80 12.45 -1.55
C ARG A 91 -4.03 11.70 -2.04
N LEU A 92 -3.95 10.37 -2.13
CA LEU A 92 -5.10 9.55 -2.49
C LEU A 92 -6.19 9.62 -1.41
N LEU A 93 -5.79 9.59 -0.14
CA LEU A 93 -6.70 9.79 0.99
C LEU A 93 -7.36 11.17 0.91
N LEU A 94 -6.58 12.24 0.73
CA LEU A 94 -7.07 13.61 0.56
C LEU A 94 -8.05 13.74 -0.61
N HIS A 95 -7.75 13.12 -1.74
CA HIS A 95 -8.63 13.12 -2.89
C HIS A 95 -10.01 12.51 -2.59
N ARG A 96 -10.08 11.56 -1.65
CA ARG A 96 -11.31 10.87 -1.28
C ARG A 96 -12.06 11.56 -0.16
N THR A 97 -11.36 12.02 0.86
CA THR A 97 -11.96 12.63 2.04
C THR A 97 -12.25 14.11 1.83
N ARG A 98 -11.47 14.79 0.97
CA ARG A 98 -11.45 16.25 0.81
C ARG A 98 -11.21 16.98 2.13
N ASP A 99 -10.53 16.34 3.06
CA ASP A 99 -10.27 16.82 4.41
C ASP A 99 -8.76 16.81 4.69
N GLU A 100 -8.14 17.97 4.53
CA GLU A 100 -6.71 18.18 4.78
C GLU A 100 -6.36 18.00 6.26
N ALA A 101 -7.25 18.42 7.17
CA ALA A 101 -7.01 18.33 8.60
C ALA A 101 -7.00 16.87 9.06
N LEU A 102 -7.94 16.06 8.57
CA LEU A 102 -7.96 14.62 8.81
C LEU A 102 -6.67 13.96 8.30
N VAL A 103 -6.25 14.24 7.07
CA VAL A 103 -5.05 13.63 6.48
C VAL A 103 -3.80 14.01 7.26
N ALA A 104 -3.64 15.28 7.63
CA ALA A 104 -2.52 15.74 8.44
C ALA A 104 -2.48 15.07 9.82
N GLN A 105 -3.64 14.90 10.47
CA GLN A 105 -3.73 14.22 11.76
C GLN A 105 -3.44 12.71 11.62
N VAL A 106 -3.98 12.03 10.60
CA VAL A 106 -3.69 10.61 10.33
C VAL A 106 -2.20 10.38 10.10
N MET A 107 -1.55 11.25 9.32
CA MET A 107 -0.11 11.18 9.04
C MET A 107 0.75 11.40 10.29
N ARG A 108 0.32 12.28 11.19
CA ARG A 108 1.08 12.61 12.41
C ARG A 108 0.85 11.59 13.52
N ASP A 109 -0.42 11.36 13.86
CA ASP A 109 -0.89 10.39 14.83
C ASP A 109 -2.39 10.16 14.65
N PHE A 110 -2.75 9.08 13.95
CA PHE A 110 -4.15 8.72 13.69
C PHE A 110 -4.98 8.57 14.98
N ARG A 111 -4.36 8.37 16.14
CA ARG A 111 -5.04 8.31 17.45
C ARG A 111 -5.73 9.60 17.83
N THR A 112 -5.27 10.71 17.27
CA THR A 112 -5.85 12.05 17.49
C THR A 112 -6.82 12.48 16.39
N ALA A 113 -6.85 11.78 15.25
CA ALA A 113 -7.70 12.08 14.11
C ALA A 113 -9.20 11.84 14.42
N PRO A 114 -10.15 12.62 13.84
CA PRO A 114 -11.59 12.44 14.03
C PRO A 114 -12.13 11.23 13.25
N LEU A 115 -11.73 10.03 13.69
CA LEU A 115 -12.09 8.75 13.09
C LEU A 115 -13.29 8.12 13.81
N SER A 116 -14.06 7.33 13.07
CA SER A 116 -15.04 6.43 13.68
C SER A 116 -14.35 5.41 14.60
N ALA A 117 -15.09 4.81 15.55
CA ALA A 117 -14.53 3.78 16.42
C ALA A 117 -13.99 2.58 15.61
N ALA A 118 -14.70 2.17 14.56
CA ALA A 118 -14.28 1.11 13.65
C ALA A 118 -12.99 1.46 12.89
N ASP A 119 -12.89 2.68 12.33
CA ASP A 119 -11.69 3.10 11.59
C ASP A 119 -10.48 3.29 12.51
N ARG A 120 -10.70 3.73 13.76
CA ARG A 120 -9.62 3.77 14.74
C ARG A 120 -9.12 2.38 15.09
N ALA A 121 -10.02 1.44 15.37
CA ALA A 121 -9.67 0.09 15.77
C ALA A 121 -8.93 -0.69 14.66
N LEU A 122 -9.37 -0.56 13.39
CA LEU A 122 -8.65 -1.20 12.29
C LEU A 122 -7.25 -0.60 12.08
N LEU A 123 -7.05 0.69 12.37
CA LEU A 123 -5.73 1.32 12.29
C LEU A 123 -4.83 0.94 13.48
N GLU A 124 -5.39 0.75 14.68
CA GLU A 124 -4.64 0.17 15.80
C GLU A 124 -4.19 -1.27 15.48
N TYR A 125 -5.08 -2.09 14.91
CA TYR A 125 -4.72 -3.42 14.44
C TYR A 125 -3.61 -3.36 13.37
N ALA A 126 -3.75 -2.51 12.36
CA ALA A 126 -2.75 -2.36 11.30
C ALA A 126 -1.40 -1.86 11.85
N ALA A 127 -1.41 -0.93 12.81
CA ALA A 127 -0.22 -0.43 13.47
C ALA A 127 0.47 -1.51 14.33
N LYS A 128 -0.30 -2.29 15.09
CA LYS A 128 0.20 -3.42 15.89
C LYS A 128 0.81 -4.49 14.99
N LEU A 129 0.11 -4.90 13.93
CA LEU A 129 0.59 -5.89 12.96
C LEU A 129 1.86 -5.41 12.21
N THR A 130 2.01 -4.10 12.01
CA THR A 130 3.20 -3.51 11.37
C THR A 130 4.41 -3.49 12.30
N THR A 131 4.22 -3.12 13.58
CA THR A 131 5.31 -2.87 14.53
C THR A 131 5.69 -4.08 15.37
N THR A 132 4.70 -4.88 15.76
CA THR A 132 4.83 -6.00 16.69
C THR A 132 3.94 -7.18 16.26
N PRO A 133 4.12 -7.72 15.03
CA PRO A 133 3.25 -8.77 14.48
C PRO A 133 3.13 -10.01 15.38
N ALA A 134 4.22 -10.38 16.07
CA ALA A 134 4.22 -11.53 16.98
C ALA A 134 3.38 -11.32 18.26
N ALA A 135 3.00 -10.08 18.57
CA ALA A 135 2.14 -9.73 19.70
C ALA A 135 0.66 -9.61 19.32
N VAL A 136 0.30 -9.81 18.05
CA VAL A 136 -1.10 -9.85 17.62
C VAL A 136 -1.75 -11.12 18.19
N GLU A 137 -2.92 -10.95 18.82
CA GLU A 137 -3.65 -11.98 19.53
C GLU A 137 -5.11 -12.03 19.06
N GLU A 138 -5.82 -13.11 19.42
CA GLU A 138 -7.24 -13.30 19.06
C GLU A 138 -8.13 -12.14 19.54
N SER A 139 -7.80 -11.54 20.68
CA SER A 139 -8.53 -10.38 21.22
C SER A 139 -8.47 -9.15 20.31
N ASP A 140 -7.44 -8.98 19.48
CA ASP A 140 -7.39 -7.86 18.52
C ASP A 140 -8.43 -8.05 17.41
N VAL A 141 -8.61 -9.30 16.96
CA VAL A 141 -9.63 -9.67 15.97
C VAL A 141 -11.04 -9.53 16.57
N GLU A 142 -11.23 -9.97 17.80
CA GLU A 142 -12.52 -9.88 18.49
C GLU A 142 -12.97 -8.43 18.70
N GLN A 143 -12.05 -7.52 19.01
CA GLN A 143 -12.35 -6.08 19.10
C GLN A 143 -12.89 -5.52 17.77
N LEU A 144 -12.37 -5.96 16.62
CA LEU A 144 -12.88 -5.57 15.31
C LEU A 144 -14.30 -6.11 15.09
N ARG A 145 -14.56 -7.36 15.46
CA ARG A 145 -15.91 -7.95 15.36
C ARG A 145 -16.93 -7.21 16.21
N GLN A 146 -16.57 -6.83 17.44
CA GLN A 146 -17.44 -6.07 18.35
C GLN A 146 -17.84 -4.71 17.78
N LEU A 147 -17.03 -4.15 16.88
CA LEU A 147 -17.32 -2.91 16.15
C LEU A 147 -18.07 -3.14 14.83
N GLY A 148 -18.52 -4.37 14.57
CA GLY A 148 -19.34 -4.73 13.42
C GLY A 148 -18.56 -5.04 12.15
N LEU A 149 -17.23 -5.20 12.22
CA LEU A 149 -16.45 -5.64 11.07
C LEU A 149 -16.63 -7.15 10.85
N SER A 150 -16.94 -7.55 9.61
CA SER A 150 -17.04 -8.96 9.22
C SER A 150 -15.67 -9.63 9.19
N ASP A 151 -15.61 -10.96 9.32
CA ASP A 151 -14.33 -11.69 9.18
C ASP A 151 -13.67 -11.45 7.82
N ALA A 152 -14.47 -11.26 6.77
CA ALA A 152 -13.96 -10.86 5.45
C ALA A 152 -13.29 -9.48 5.47
N ALA A 153 -13.88 -8.49 6.15
CA ALA A 153 -13.26 -7.19 6.35
C ALA A 153 -11.95 -7.29 7.15
N ILE A 154 -11.91 -8.14 8.17
CA ILE A 154 -10.70 -8.36 8.99
C ILE A 154 -9.58 -8.98 8.17
N VAL A 155 -9.89 -9.95 7.31
CA VAL A 155 -8.92 -10.51 6.34
C VAL A 155 -8.44 -9.42 5.38
N GLU A 156 -9.32 -8.56 4.87
CA GLU A 156 -8.94 -7.43 4.02
C GLU A 156 -8.02 -6.44 4.76
N ILE A 157 -8.26 -6.14 6.04
CA ILE A 157 -7.41 -5.27 6.87
C ILE A 157 -6.01 -5.87 7.00
N ALA A 158 -5.92 -7.15 7.37
CA ALA A 158 -4.64 -7.84 7.54
C ALA A 158 -3.85 -7.92 6.23
N THR A 159 -4.52 -8.26 5.12
CA THR A 159 -3.89 -8.38 3.80
C THR A 159 -3.48 -7.03 3.21
N GLN A 160 -4.29 -5.98 3.36
CA GLN A 160 -3.92 -4.60 3.00
C GLN A 160 -2.68 -4.16 3.82
N THR A 161 -2.68 -4.41 5.13
CA THR A 161 -1.56 -4.09 6.02
C THR A 161 -0.29 -4.83 5.58
N ALA A 162 -0.38 -6.13 5.30
CA ALA A 162 0.74 -6.95 4.85
C ALA A 162 1.27 -6.50 3.47
N LEU A 163 0.39 -6.15 2.54
CA LEU A 163 0.76 -5.63 1.22
C LEU A 163 1.58 -4.35 1.33
N PHE A 164 1.15 -3.39 2.15
CA PHE A 164 1.91 -2.15 2.35
C PHE A 164 3.22 -2.38 3.08
N ASN A 165 3.25 -3.32 4.02
CA ASN A 165 4.49 -3.79 4.64
C ASN A 165 5.48 -4.36 3.60
N TYR A 166 5.02 -5.16 2.64
CA TYR A 166 5.85 -5.64 1.54
C TYR A 166 6.33 -4.49 0.65
N LEU A 167 5.41 -3.65 0.16
CA LEU A 167 5.73 -2.56 -0.77
C LEU A 167 6.67 -1.53 -0.15
N ASN A 168 6.43 -1.11 1.10
CA ASN A 168 7.30 -0.17 1.80
C ASN A 168 8.72 -0.72 1.94
N ARG A 169 8.90 -2.02 2.23
CA ARG A 169 10.22 -2.64 2.37
C ARG A 169 10.95 -2.72 1.03
N VAL A 170 10.28 -3.10 -0.05
CA VAL A 170 10.89 -3.18 -1.38
C VAL A 170 11.25 -1.79 -1.92
N ILE A 171 10.35 -0.81 -1.76
CA ILE A 171 10.57 0.57 -2.21
C ILE A 171 11.76 1.20 -1.47
N GLN A 172 11.78 1.14 -0.14
CA GLN A 172 12.87 1.72 0.67
C GLN A 172 14.17 0.93 0.51
N GLY A 173 14.10 -0.40 0.53
CA GLY A 173 15.29 -1.25 0.43
C GLY A 173 16.03 -1.13 -0.91
N LEU A 174 15.38 -0.57 -1.93
CA LEU A 174 15.96 -0.31 -3.24
C LEU A 174 16.02 1.18 -3.58
N GLY A 175 15.73 2.07 -2.62
CA GLY A 175 15.84 3.53 -2.78
C GLY A 175 14.95 4.15 -3.86
N LEU A 176 13.78 3.56 -4.14
CA LEU A 176 12.90 4.07 -5.18
C LEU A 176 12.33 5.44 -4.79
N GLY A 177 12.63 6.46 -5.59
CA GLY A 177 12.18 7.83 -5.36
C GLY A 177 13.06 8.63 -4.39
N GLU A 178 14.14 8.05 -3.88
CA GLU A 178 15.16 8.79 -3.14
C GLU A 178 16.11 9.50 -4.12
N SER A 179 16.47 10.75 -3.80
CA SER A 179 17.68 11.35 -4.36
C SER A 179 18.87 10.52 -3.89
N SER A 180 19.85 10.25 -4.78
CA SER A 180 21.05 9.46 -4.46
C SER A 180 21.58 9.79 -3.05
N PRO A 181 21.99 8.80 -2.25
CA PRO A 181 22.61 9.11 -0.97
C PRO A 181 23.83 10.02 -1.20
N PRO A 182 24.11 10.94 -0.27
CA PRO A 182 25.32 11.76 -0.31
C PRO A 182 26.59 10.91 -0.33
#